data_AF-A0A7X8H8B3-F1
#
_entry.id   AF-A0A7X8H8B3-F1
#
_cell.length_a   1.000
_cell.length_b   1.000
_cell.length_c   1.000
_cell.angle_alpha   90.00
_cell.angle_beta   90.00
_cell.angle_gamma   90.00
#
_symmetry.space_group_name_H-M   'P 1'
#
loop_
_entity.id
_entity.type
_entity.pdbx_description
1 polymer ?
#
loop_
_entity_poly.entity_id
_entity_poly.type
_entity_poly.pdbx_seq_one_letter_code
_entity_poly.pdbx_strand_id
1 'polypeptide(L)' 'MRFIDTNVFLRYYTRDDEKKAEEVLRLLQKVEKNEEKVITSPLVIFEVIFTLEKYYEVPKKEILNLL' A
#
# COMPACT_ATOMS: atom_id res chain seq x y z
N MET A 1 5.21 -14.05 -10.68
CA MET A 1 5.00 -13.40 -9.37
C MET A 1 4.52 -11.99 -9.64
N ARG A 2 3.44 -11.54 -9.00
CA ARG A 2 2.86 -10.22 -9.28
C ARG A 2 3.67 -9.13 -8.56
N PHE A 3 4.01 -8.06 -9.26
CA PHE A 3 4.67 -6.91 -8.67
C PHE A 3 3.62 -5.92 -8.13
N ILE A 4 3.81 -5.44 -6.90
CA ILE A 4 2.97 -4.45 -6.24
C ILE A 4 3.65 -3.10 -6.31
N ASP A 5 2.93 -2.15 -6.90
CA ASP A 5 3.37 -0.78 -7.11
C ASP A 5 2.82 0.16 -6.02
N THR A 6 3.38 1.37 -5.93
CA THR A 6 3.05 2.41 -4.95
C THR A 6 1.55 2.66 -4.85
N ASN A 7 0.88 2.74 -5.98
CA ASN A 7 -0.56 3.02 -6.07
C ASN A 7 -1.44 1.99 -5.34
N VAL A 8 -1.00 0.74 -5.23
CA VAL A 8 -1.75 -0.29 -4.51
C VAL A 8 -1.74 0.02 -3.00
N PHE A 9 -0.58 0.34 -2.46
CA PHE A 9 -0.44 0.73 -1.05
C PHE A 9 -1.21 2.02 -0.75
N LEU A 10 -1.09 3.04 -1.62
CA LEU A 10 -1.80 4.31 -1.41
C LEU A 10 -3.31 4.09 -1.35
N ARG A 11 -3.90 3.35 -2.30
CA ARG A 11 -5.34 3.04 -2.28
C ARG A 11 -5.78 2.34 -1.01
N TYR A 12 -4.94 1.46 -0.46
CA TYR A 12 -5.24 0.79 0.80
C TYR A 12 -5.22 1.77 1.99
N TYR A 13 -4.18 2.60 2.10
CA TYR A 13 -4.02 3.50 3.23
C TYR A 13 -4.96 4.72 3.18
N THR A 14 -5.20 5.29 2.00
CA THR A 14 -5.95 6.55 1.85
C THR A 14 -7.43 6.32 1.56
N ARG A 15 -7.81 5.13 1.06
CA ARG A 15 -9.18 4.77 0.67
C ARG A 15 -9.86 5.86 -0.17
N ASP A 16 -9.11 6.42 -1.11
CA ASP A 16 -9.56 7.49 -2.01
C ASP A 16 -10.71 7.04 -2.93
N ASP A 17 -10.69 5.77 -3.32
CA ASP A 17 -11.76 5.07 -4.04
C ASP A 17 -12.11 3.79 -3.29
N GLU A 18 -13.29 3.76 -2.66
CA GLU A 18 -13.71 2.68 -1.78
C GLU A 18 -13.75 1.32 -2.49
N LYS A 19 -14.19 1.28 -3.76
CA LYS A 19 -14.23 0.02 -4.52
C LYS A 19 -12.82 -0.51 -4.78
N LYS A 20 -11.90 0.37 -5.19
CA LYS A 20 -10.51 -0.02 -5.42
C LYS A 20 -9.81 -0.40 -4.12
N ALA A 21 -10.11 0.28 -3.01
CA ALA A 21 -9.57 -0.04 -1.70
C ALA A 21 -10.01 -1.44 -1.25
N GLU A 22 -11.28 -1.80 -1.45
CA GLU A 22 -11.77 -3.15 -1.17
C GLU A 22 -11.10 -4.21 -2.06
N GLU A 23 -10.90 -3.94 -3.35
CA GLU A 23 -10.19 -4.85 -4.25
C GLU A 23 -8.75 -5.10 -3.78
N VAL A 24 -8.05 -4.04 -3.36
CA VAL A 24 -6.70 -4.15 -2.80
C VAL A 24 -6.71 -4.93 -1.49
N LEU A 25 -7.66 -4.66 -0.59
CA LEU A 25 -7.80 -5.42 0.66
C LEU A 25 -7.98 -6.92 0.38
N ARG A 26 -8.82 -7.30 -0.59
CA ARG A 26 -8.98 -8.71 -0.98
C ARG A 26 -7.69 -9.33 -1.51
N LEU A 27 -6.90 -8.57 -2.27
CA LEU A 27 -5.57 -9.02 -2.70
C LEU A 27 -4.65 -9.26 -1.50
N LEU A 28 -4.56 -8.31 -0.57
CA LEU A 28 -3.72 -8.42 0.63
C LEU A 28 -4.13 -9.60 1.52
N GLN A 29 -5.44 -9.86 1.66
CA GLN A 29 -5.95 -11.02 2.40
C GLN A 29 -5.54 -12.36 1.76
N LYS A 30 -5.50 -12.44 0.42
CA LYS A 30 -4.98 -13.64 -0.27
C LYS A 30 -3.47 -13.82 -0.04
N VAL A 31 -2.73 -12.71 -0.03
CA VAL A 31 -1.28 -12.73 0.28
C VAL A 31 -1.05 -13.21 1.71
N GLU A 32 -1.79 -12.69 2.67
CA GLU A 32 -1.73 -13.10 4.09
C GLU A 32 -2.02 -14.60 4.27
N LYS A 33 -3.01 -15.12 3.53
CA LYS A 33 -3.35 -16.56 3.52
C LYS A 33 -2.38 -17.44 2.73
N ASN A 34 -1.30 -16.87 2.19
CA ASN A 34 -0.35 -17.55 1.28
C ASN A 34 -1.00 -18.11 0.00
N GLU A 35 -2.18 -17.62 -0.39
CA GLU A 35 -2.88 -17.99 -1.63
C GLU A 35 -2.30 -17.25 -2.85
N GLU A 36 -1.69 -16.09 -2.65
CA GLU A 36 -1.05 -15.30 -3.70
C GLU A 36 0.35 -14.83 -3.26
N LYS A 37 1.35 -15.04 -4.12
CA LYS A 37 2.71 -14.54 -3.90
C LYS A 37 2.95 -13.27 -4.69
N VAL A 38 3.30 -12.21 -3.97
CA VAL A 38 3.59 -10.89 -4.53
C VAL A 38 5.01 -10.46 -4.18
N ILE A 39 5.52 -9.52 -4.95
CA ILE A 39 6.80 -8.85 -4.68
C ILE A 39 6.63 -7.35 -4.83
N THR A 40 7.48 -6.60 -4.15
CA THR A 40 7.64 -5.17 -4.37
C THR A 40 9.13 -4.82 -4.25
N SER A 41 9.48 -3.55 -4.35
CA SER A 41 10.86 -3.09 -4.25
C SER A 41 11.03 -2.04 -3.15
N PRO A 42 12.25 -1.84 -2.63
CA PRO A 42 12.53 -0.73 -1.71
C PRO A 42 12.19 0.65 -2.30
N LEU A 43 12.28 0.79 -3.63
CA LEU A 43 11.91 2.03 -4.32
C LEU A 43 10.41 2.33 -4.21
N VAL A 44 9.56 1.30 -4.35
CA VAL A 44 8.11 1.43 -4.14
C VAL A 44 7.82 1.84 -2.69
N ILE A 45 8.48 1.21 -1.71
CA ILE A 45 8.29 1.59 -0.29
C ILE A 45 8.71 3.05 -0.04
N PHE A 46 9.82 3.49 -0.63
CA PHE A 46 10.24 4.89 -0.55
C PHE A 46 9.19 5.84 -1.14
N GLU A 47 8.63 5.51 -2.30
CA GLU A 47 7.62 6.34 -2.95
C GLU A 47 6.30 6.38 -2.16
N VAL A 48 5.90 5.28 -1.51
CA VAL A 48 4.75 5.25 -0.59
C VAL A 48 4.97 6.22 0.57
N ILE A 49 6.12 6.13 1.25
CA ILE A 49 6.47 7.01 2.38
C ILE A 49 6.48 8.47 1.92
N PHE A 50 7.17 8.76 0.81
CA PHE A 50 7.29 10.11 0.26
C PHE A 50 5.92 10.69 -0.11
N THR A 51 5.06 9.90 -0.76
CA THR A 51 3.74 10.37 -1.19
C THR A 51 2.80 10.59 -0.01
N LEU A 52 2.79 9.69 0.97
CA LEU A 52 2.01 9.86 2.19
C LEU A 52 2.45 11.10 2.97
N GLU A 53 3.76 11.35 3.08
CA GLU A 53 4.29 12.51 3.79
C GLU A 53 4.04 13.83 3.02
N LYS A 54 4.27 13.87 1.70
CA LYS A 54 4.29 15.12 0.93
C LYS A 54 2.95 15.51 0.33
N TYR A 55 2.17 14.54 -0.11
CA TYR A 55 0.90 14.81 -0.79
C TYR A 55 -0.29 14.68 0.16
N TYR A 56 -0.29 13.63 0.98
CA TYR A 56 -1.36 13.39 1.96
C TYR A 56 -1.08 14.01 3.34
N GLU A 57 0.09 14.65 3.51
CA GLU A 57 0.51 15.33 4.75
C GLU A 57 0.43 14.45 6.02
N VAL A 58 0.54 13.13 5.84
CA VAL A 58 0.47 12.17 6.93
C VAL A 58 1.70 12.33 7.83
N PRO A 59 1.53 12.49 9.16
CA PRO A 59 2.67 12.62 10.07
C PRO A 59 3.60 11.41 10.00
N LYS A 60 4.92 11.63 10.00
CA LYS A 60 5.92 10.54 9.97
C LYS A 60 5.68 9.46 11.02
N LYS A 61 5.22 9.85 12.21
CA LYS A 61 4.91 8.92 13.30
C LYS A 61 3.78 7.96 12.94
N GLU A 62 2.79 8.41 12.17
CA GLU A 62 1.70 7.57 11.69
C GLU A 62 2.18 6.64 10.58
N ILE A 63 3.00 7.15 9.63
CA ILE A 63 3.60 6.32 8.57
C ILE A 63 4.42 5.17 9.16
N LEU A 64 5.19 5.43 10.23
CA LEU A 64 5.97 4.41 10.95
C LEU A 64 5.11 3.32 11.61
N ASN A 65 3.84 3.59 11.90
CA ASN A 65 2.94 2.56 12.44
C ASN A 65 2.25 1.74 11.34
N LEU A 66 2.31 2.20 10.08
CA LEU A 66 1.66 1.55 8.93
C LEU A 66 2.55 0.56 8.18
N LEU A 67 3.87 0.68 8.34
CA LEU A 67 4.92 -0.11 7.66
C LEU A 67 5.73 -0.92 8.68
#